data_AF-A0A286DCL7-F1
#
_entry.id   AF-A0A286DCL7-F1
#
_cell.length_a   1.000
_cell.length_b   1.000
_cell.length_c   1.000
_cell.angle_alpha   90.00
_cell.angle_beta   90.00
_cell.angle_gamma   90.00
#
_symmetry.space_group_name_H-M   'P 1'
#
loop_
_entity.id
_entity.type
_entity.pdbx_description
1 polymer ?
#
loop_
_entity_poly.entity_id
_entity_poly.type
_entity_poly.pdbx_seq_one_letter_code
_entity_poly.pdbx_strand_id
1 'polypeptide(L)'
;MRKQSASILLALTLALASAAGAQEVDFAGRYGHDYTANADEPVWEVRSEGEGWSAQSLAEPELHPAYRLTLQGRERFWRKMHWPEGTAAAAECLSWGQPPLSLEDLLDERVPPGPQQDGFGESLLCRLPAQVRRDIDWLSGNEQDWFYYDSVAGVLEVKPLR
;
A
#
# COMPACT_ATOMS: atom_id res chain seq x y z
N MET A 1 -44.88 22.13 54.56
CA MET A 1 -45.40 22.83 53.36
C MET A 1 -44.24 23.27 52.49
N ARG A 2 -44.26 22.93 51.18
CA ARG A 2 -43.44 23.39 50.01
C ARG A 2 -41.90 23.16 50.11
N LYS A 3 -41.27 22.18 49.45
CA LYS A 3 -41.07 21.84 48.01
C LYS A 3 -40.47 22.96 47.14
N GLN A 4 -39.18 22.82 46.80
CA GLN A 4 -38.52 23.20 45.54
C GLN A 4 -37.51 22.06 45.27
N SER A 5 -37.70 21.13 44.34
CA SER A 5 -37.67 21.23 42.86
C SER A 5 -36.42 21.96 42.37
N ALA A 6 -35.62 21.51 41.42
CA ALA A 6 -35.39 20.26 40.71
C ALA A 6 -34.19 20.55 39.79
N SER A 7 -33.48 19.50 39.37
CA SER A 7 -32.81 19.45 38.05
C SER A 7 -31.62 20.39 37.79
N ILE A 8 -30.41 19.90 38.09
CA ILE A 8 -29.24 20.27 37.28
C ILE A 8 -29.14 19.24 36.16
N LEU A 9 -29.60 19.66 34.99
CA LEU A 9 -29.46 18.97 33.72
C LEU A 9 -28.02 19.11 33.22
N LEU A 10 -27.47 17.97 32.77
CA LEU A 10 -26.84 17.80 31.46
C LEU A 10 -25.51 18.55 31.19
N ALA A 11 -24.41 17.82 31.32
CA ALA A 11 -23.22 18.01 30.49
C ALA A 11 -22.63 16.64 30.13
N LEU A 12 -23.35 15.89 29.30
CA LEU A 12 -22.81 14.71 28.62
C LEU A 12 -21.96 15.23 27.46
N THR A 13 -20.68 15.47 27.69
CA THR A 13 -19.71 15.75 26.63
C THR A 13 -19.55 14.50 25.78
N LEU A 14 -20.33 14.42 24.69
CA LEU A 14 -20.08 13.51 23.57
C LEU A 14 -18.71 13.89 22.99
N ALA A 15 -17.67 13.13 23.33
CA ALA A 15 -16.47 13.05 22.54
C ALA A 15 -16.85 12.41 21.20
N LEU A 16 -17.23 13.23 20.21
CA LEU A 16 -17.20 12.80 18.81
C LEU A 16 -15.73 12.60 18.46
N ALA A 17 -15.21 11.41 18.73
CA ALA A 17 -14.01 10.94 18.07
C ALA A 17 -14.34 10.91 16.57
N SER A 18 -13.89 11.93 15.85
CA SER A 18 -13.80 11.90 14.40
C SER A 18 -12.79 10.81 14.06
N ALA A 19 -13.23 9.55 14.04
CA ALA A 19 -12.57 8.52 13.27
C ALA A 19 -12.68 8.98 11.82
N ALA A 20 -11.68 9.72 11.35
CA ALA A 20 -11.42 9.85 9.93
C ALA A 20 -11.21 8.41 9.46
N GLY A 21 -12.27 7.79 8.95
CA GLY A 21 -12.19 6.47 8.37
C GLY A 21 -11.18 6.58 7.24
N ALA A 22 -10.03 5.93 7.41
CA ALA A 22 -9.13 5.68 6.30
C ALA A 22 -9.98 4.96 5.26
N GLN A 23 -10.31 5.66 4.17
CA GLN A 23 -11.07 5.06 3.09
C GLN A 23 -10.19 3.95 2.52
N GLU A 24 -10.65 2.73 2.68
CA GLU A 24 -9.92 1.55 2.25
C GLU A 24 -9.66 1.67 0.74
N VAL A 25 -8.40 1.55 0.35
CA VAL A 25 -8.00 1.68 -1.05
C VAL A 25 -8.47 0.45 -1.80
N ASP A 26 -9.32 0.66 -2.80
CA ASP A 26 -9.59 -0.34 -3.83
C ASP A 26 -8.46 -0.29 -4.85
N PHE A 27 -7.75 -1.41 -4.97
CA PHE A 27 -6.64 -1.58 -5.90
C PHE A 27 -7.08 -2.08 -7.28
N ALA A 28 -8.33 -2.52 -7.45
CA ALA A 28 -8.77 -3.08 -8.73
C ALA A 28 -8.69 -2.02 -9.85
N GLY A 29 -8.08 -2.39 -10.98
CA GLY A 29 -7.90 -1.49 -12.11
C GLY A 29 -6.65 -1.80 -12.92
N ARG A 30 -6.42 -0.96 -13.93
CA ARG A 30 -5.20 -1.00 -14.75
C ARG A 30 -4.29 0.14 -14.35
N TYR A 31 -2.99 -0.10 -14.43
CA TYR A 31 -1.97 0.86 -14.06
C TYR A 31 -0.95 0.99 -15.19
N GLY A 32 -0.53 2.21 -15.47
CA GLY A 32 0.51 2.52 -16.45
C GLY A 32 1.55 3.46 -15.87
N HIS A 33 2.59 3.73 -16.65
CA HIS A 33 3.64 4.70 -16.34
C HIS A 33 4.06 5.43 -17.62
N ASP A 34 4.74 6.56 -17.50
CA ASP A 34 5.09 7.38 -18.67
C ASP A 34 6.34 6.88 -19.46
N TYR A 35 6.94 5.75 -19.06
CA TYR A 35 8.04 5.09 -19.78
C TYR A 35 7.60 4.09 -20.88
N THR A 36 6.32 4.12 -21.29
CA THR A 36 5.78 3.31 -22.40
C THR A 36 5.75 4.09 -23.71
N ALA A 37 5.41 3.42 -24.82
CA ALA A 37 5.25 4.10 -26.11
C ALA A 37 4.05 5.06 -26.12
N ASN A 38 2.98 4.73 -25.38
CA ASN A 38 1.81 5.59 -25.20
C ASN A 38 1.58 5.86 -23.71
N ALA A 39 1.33 7.12 -23.34
CA ALA A 39 1.16 7.51 -21.94
C ALA A 39 0.01 6.75 -21.22
N ASP A 40 -1.02 6.31 -21.93
CA ASP A 40 -2.16 5.58 -21.36
C ASP A 40 -2.09 4.06 -21.62
N GLU A 41 -0.91 3.56 -21.97
CA GLU A 41 -0.67 2.13 -22.16
C GLU A 41 -0.69 1.41 -20.81
N PRO A 42 -1.58 0.42 -20.61
CA PRO A 42 -1.62 -0.33 -19.37
C PRO A 42 -0.44 -1.29 -19.30
N VAL A 43 0.24 -1.31 -18.15
CA VAL A 43 1.39 -2.17 -17.87
C VAL A 43 1.03 -3.25 -16.85
N TRP A 44 0.19 -2.92 -15.87
CA TRP A 44 -0.30 -3.86 -14.87
C TRP A 44 -1.82 -3.87 -14.80
N GLU A 45 -2.37 -5.00 -14.40
CA GLU A 45 -3.78 -5.14 -14.05
C GLU A 45 -3.91 -5.81 -12.69
N VAL A 46 -4.73 -5.21 -11.82
CA VAL A 46 -5.13 -5.77 -10.54
C VAL A 46 -6.62 -6.06 -10.60
N ARG A 47 -7.03 -7.27 -10.20
CA ARG A 47 -8.42 -7.70 -10.18
C ARG A 47 -8.83 -8.02 -8.75
N SER A 48 -10.07 -7.66 -8.40
CA SER A 48 -10.68 -8.14 -7.17
C SER A 48 -11.20 -9.56 -7.37
N GLU A 49 -10.87 -10.45 -6.45
CA GLU A 49 -11.25 -11.88 -6.48
C GLU A 49 -11.81 -12.30 -5.12
N GLY A 50 -13.14 -12.27 -4.97
CA GLY A 50 -13.79 -12.60 -3.70
C GLY A 50 -13.36 -11.62 -2.60
N GLU A 51 -12.62 -12.11 -1.61
CA GLU A 51 -12.07 -11.31 -0.50
C GLU A 51 -10.63 -10.84 -0.74
N GLY A 52 -10.02 -11.16 -1.89
CA GLY A 52 -8.63 -10.86 -2.20
C GLY A 52 -8.44 -10.14 -3.53
N TRP A 53 -7.17 -10.10 -3.96
CA TRP A 53 -6.77 -9.56 -5.25
C TRP A 53 -5.88 -10.54 -6.00
N SER A 54 -5.87 -10.42 -7.33
CA SER A 54 -4.81 -10.94 -8.18
C SER A 54 -4.17 -9.79 -8.96
N ALA A 55 -2.90 -9.93 -9.29
CA ALA A 55 -2.15 -8.94 -10.05
C ALA A 55 -1.33 -9.62 -11.15
N GLN A 56 -1.19 -8.95 -12.29
CA GLN A 56 -0.37 -9.42 -13.41
C GLN A 56 0.32 -8.25 -14.12
N SER A 57 1.49 -8.53 -14.70
CA SER A 57 2.04 -7.73 -15.80
C SER A 57 1.23 -8.01 -17.07
N LEU A 58 1.04 -7.01 -17.93
CA LEU A 58 0.41 -7.21 -19.23
C LEU A 58 1.40 -7.62 -20.33
N ALA A 59 2.71 -7.45 -20.09
CA ALA A 59 3.75 -7.97 -20.98
C ALA A 59 3.93 -9.49 -20.82
N GLU A 60 3.79 -9.98 -19.59
CA GLU A 60 3.90 -11.40 -19.23
C GLU A 60 2.70 -11.76 -18.32
N PRO A 61 1.57 -12.22 -18.91
CA PRO A 61 0.28 -12.26 -18.22
C PRO A 61 0.10 -13.46 -17.28
N GLU A 62 1.07 -13.71 -16.41
CA GLU A 62 0.91 -14.61 -15.27
C GLU A 62 0.15 -13.90 -14.14
N LEU A 63 -0.91 -14.54 -13.66
CA LEU A 63 -1.70 -14.04 -12.52
C LEU A 63 -1.06 -14.50 -11.21
N HIS A 64 -0.72 -13.54 -10.37
CA HIS A 64 -0.21 -13.80 -9.03
C HIS A 64 -1.28 -13.44 -7.98
N PRO A 65 -1.52 -14.30 -6.99
CA PRO A 65 -2.27 -13.91 -5.80
C PRO A 65 -1.60 -12.69 -5.15
N ALA A 66 -2.39 -11.66 -4.89
CA ALA A 66 -1.92 -10.41 -4.32
C ALA A 66 -2.55 -10.20 -2.93
N TYR A 67 -1.78 -9.61 -2.03
CA TYR A 67 -2.16 -9.42 -0.63
C TYR A 67 -1.81 -8.02 -0.16
N ARG A 68 -2.66 -7.47 0.72
CA ARG A 68 -2.40 -6.17 1.34
C ARG A 68 -1.31 -6.32 2.40
N LEU A 69 -0.34 -5.41 2.40
CA LEU A 69 0.71 -5.39 3.42
C LEU A 69 0.17 -4.88 4.76
N THR A 70 0.58 -5.54 5.84
CA THR A 70 0.43 -5.02 7.21
C THR A 70 1.29 -3.77 7.40
N LEU A 71 1.06 -3.01 8.48
CA LEU A 71 1.95 -1.90 8.84
C LEU A 71 3.41 -2.36 8.94
N GLN A 72 3.66 -3.53 9.56
CA GLN A 72 5.00 -4.08 9.69
C GLN A 72 5.64 -4.37 8.32
N GLY A 73 4.87 -4.94 7.39
CA GLY A 73 5.33 -5.16 6.01
C GLY A 73 5.72 -3.85 5.31
N ARG A 74 4.91 -2.80 5.47
CA ARG A 74 5.23 -1.46 4.95
C ARG A 74 6.48 -0.87 5.60
N GLU A 75 6.61 -0.92 6.92
CA GLU A 75 7.80 -0.43 7.63
C GLU A 75 9.09 -1.14 7.17
N ARG A 76 9.03 -2.44 6.89
CA ARG A 76 10.16 -3.19 6.33
C ARG A 76 10.52 -2.71 4.93
N PHE A 77 9.53 -2.48 4.07
CA PHE A 77 9.78 -1.92 2.74
C PHE A 77 10.38 -0.51 2.84
N TRP A 78 9.81 0.37 3.68
CA TRP A 78 10.33 1.72 3.91
C TRP A 78 11.79 1.72 4.37
N ARG A 79 12.15 0.82 5.29
CA ARG A 79 13.52 0.67 5.76
C ARG A 79 14.46 0.18 4.67
N LYS A 80 14.04 -0.76 3.80
CA LYS A 80 14.81 -1.17 2.62
C LYS A 80 15.07 0.03 1.70
N MET A 81 14.08 0.89 1.53
CA MET A 81 14.20 2.08 0.67
C MET A 81 14.94 3.24 1.33
N HIS A 82 15.32 3.10 2.61
CA HIS A 82 15.91 4.17 3.43
C HIS A 82 15.01 5.43 3.49
N TRP A 83 13.70 5.25 3.49
CA TRP A 83 12.72 6.32 3.64
C TRP A 83 12.38 6.58 5.12
N PRO A 84 11.87 7.77 5.48
CA PRO A 84 11.45 8.06 6.85
C PRO A 84 10.36 7.08 7.33
N GLU A 85 10.68 6.19 8.28
CA GLU A 85 9.79 5.09 8.71
C GLU A 85 8.40 5.58 9.15
N GLY A 86 8.32 6.76 9.79
CA GLY A 86 7.05 7.35 10.25
C GLY A 86 6.03 7.65 9.14
N THR A 87 6.44 7.63 7.87
CA THR A 87 5.56 7.84 6.72
C THR A 87 4.89 6.55 6.24
N ALA A 88 5.37 5.37 6.65
CA ALA A 88 4.85 4.07 6.20
C ALA A 88 3.38 3.82 6.63
N ALA A 89 2.96 4.39 7.75
CA ALA A 89 1.61 4.23 8.27
C ALA A 89 0.53 4.85 7.36
N ALA A 90 0.90 5.87 6.57
CA ALA A 90 -0.02 6.54 5.65
C ALA A 90 -0.13 5.85 4.28
N ALA A 91 0.74 4.89 3.99
CA ALA A 91 0.67 4.12 2.75
C ALA A 91 -0.33 2.98 2.85
N GLU A 92 -0.98 2.70 1.72
CA GLU A 92 -1.71 1.47 1.46
C GLU A 92 -0.99 0.72 0.35
N CYS A 93 -0.62 -0.54 0.57
CA CYS A 93 0.20 -1.30 -0.37
C CYS A 93 -0.38 -2.69 -0.62
N LEU A 94 -0.41 -3.08 -1.89
CA LEU A 94 -0.68 -4.42 -2.37
C LEU A 94 0.64 -5.03 -2.86
N SER A 95 0.93 -6.28 -2.51
CA SER A 95 2.14 -6.98 -2.91
C SER A 95 1.81 -8.36 -3.48
N TRP A 96 2.67 -8.84 -4.38
CA TRP A 96 2.58 -10.16 -5.01
C TRP A 96 3.96 -10.64 -5.45
N GLY A 97 4.01 -11.89 -5.93
CA GLY A 97 5.26 -12.56 -6.28
C GLY A 97 6.02 -13.05 -5.03
N GLN A 98 7.09 -13.81 -5.26
CA GLN A 98 7.97 -14.25 -4.18
C GLN A 98 9.12 -13.27 -4.05
N PRO A 99 9.48 -12.81 -2.83
CA PRO A 99 10.70 -12.04 -2.69
C PRO A 99 11.90 -12.88 -3.20
N PRO A 100 12.87 -12.26 -3.87
CA PRO A 100 14.09 -12.96 -4.22
C PRO A 100 14.76 -13.49 -2.95
N LEU A 101 15.26 -14.73 -3.02
CA LEU A 101 15.96 -15.36 -1.90
C LEU A 101 17.14 -14.50 -1.47
N SER A 102 17.26 -14.20 -0.18
CA SER A 102 18.46 -13.57 0.35
C SER A 102 19.64 -14.53 0.29
N LEU A 103 20.87 -14.01 0.38
CA LEU A 103 22.05 -14.86 0.50
C LEU A 103 21.93 -15.76 1.73
N GLU A 104 21.39 -15.23 2.82
CA GLU A 104 21.09 -15.97 4.04
C GLU A 104 20.09 -17.10 3.79
N ASP A 105 18.98 -16.86 3.08
CA ASP A 105 17.99 -17.90 2.74
C ASP A 105 18.61 -19.03 1.89
N LEU A 106 19.48 -18.67 0.96
CA LEU A 106 20.22 -19.62 0.12
C LEU A 106 21.20 -20.45 0.95
N LEU A 107 21.84 -19.85 1.93
CA LEU A 107 22.80 -20.51 2.82
C LEU A 107 22.10 -21.38 3.87
N ASP A 108 20.87 -21.06 4.24
CA ASP A 108 20.13 -21.80 5.27
C ASP A 108 19.40 -23.05 4.74
N GLU A 109 19.39 -23.32 3.42
CA GLU A 109 18.67 -24.42 2.71
C GLU A 109 17.19 -24.60 3.13
N ARG A 110 16.65 -23.65 3.88
CA ARG A 110 15.29 -23.63 4.36
C ARG A 110 14.46 -22.94 3.29
N VAL A 111 13.58 -23.69 2.64
CA VAL A 111 12.54 -23.14 1.76
C VAL A 111 11.86 -22.01 2.54
N PRO A 112 11.95 -20.74 2.10
CA PRO A 112 11.24 -19.68 2.79
C PRO A 112 9.77 -20.04 2.76
N PRO A 113 9.04 -19.91 3.89
CA PRO A 113 7.60 -20.05 3.83
C PRO A 113 7.11 -19.02 2.79
N GLY A 114 6.14 -19.42 1.97
CA GLY A 114 5.47 -18.56 0.99
C GLY A 114 4.98 -17.25 1.65
N PRO A 115 4.42 -16.32 0.86
CA PRO A 115 4.36 -14.88 1.18
C PRO A 115 4.06 -14.67 2.67
N GLN A 116 5.11 -14.34 3.43
CA GLN A 116 4.97 -14.06 4.85
C GLN A 116 4.10 -12.81 4.93
N GLN A 117 2.99 -12.85 5.67
CA GLN A 117 2.07 -11.71 5.78
C GLN A 117 2.77 -10.41 6.25
N ASP A 118 3.96 -10.54 6.82
CA ASP A 118 4.81 -9.43 7.27
C ASP A 118 5.99 -9.11 6.34
N GLY A 119 6.09 -9.77 5.19
CA GLY A 119 7.05 -9.50 4.11
C GLY A 119 6.39 -8.85 2.91
N PHE A 120 7.20 -8.36 1.98
CA PHE A 120 6.74 -7.91 0.66
C PHE A 120 7.38 -8.78 -0.43
N GLY A 121 6.64 -9.06 -1.49
CA GLY A 121 7.03 -9.92 -2.59
C GLY A 121 7.99 -9.25 -3.59
N GLU A 122 8.06 -9.82 -4.79
CA GLU A 122 8.85 -9.25 -5.88
C GLU A 122 8.32 -7.89 -6.33
N SER A 123 7.00 -7.73 -6.27
CA SER A 123 6.28 -6.56 -6.76
C SER A 123 5.40 -5.94 -5.68
N LEU A 124 5.29 -4.60 -5.74
CA LEU A 124 4.45 -3.81 -4.86
C LEU A 124 3.78 -2.69 -5.66
N LEU A 125 2.50 -2.49 -5.40
CA LEU A 125 1.75 -1.32 -5.81
C LEU A 125 1.28 -0.59 -4.55
N CYS A 126 1.71 0.65 -4.38
CA CYS A 126 1.38 1.44 -3.21
C CYS A 126 0.70 2.76 -3.59
N ARG A 127 -0.26 3.16 -2.76
CA ARG A 127 -0.81 4.50 -2.73
C ARG A 127 -0.29 5.24 -1.50
N LEU A 128 0.26 6.42 -1.70
CA LEU A 128 0.72 7.31 -0.63
C LEU A 128 0.20 8.74 -0.91
N PRO A 129 -0.57 9.36 0.01
CA PRO A 129 -1.10 10.69 -0.20
C PRO A 129 0.01 11.73 -0.46
N ALA A 130 -0.24 12.64 -1.41
CA ALA A 130 0.70 13.71 -1.77
C ALA A 130 1.30 14.48 -0.58
N GLN A 131 0.54 14.69 0.51
CA GLN A 131 1.05 15.41 1.69
C GLN A 131 2.20 14.66 2.37
N VAL A 132 2.12 13.33 2.46
CA VAL A 132 3.15 12.49 3.10
C VAL A 132 4.27 12.20 2.11
N ARG A 133 3.93 12.01 0.84
CA ARG A 133 4.87 11.73 -0.23
C ARG A 133 5.96 12.80 -0.38
N ARG A 134 5.63 14.07 -0.11
CA ARG A 134 6.57 15.19 -0.14
C ARG A 134 7.68 15.09 0.92
N ASP A 135 7.48 14.32 1.98
CA ASP A 135 8.49 14.08 3.02
C ASP A 135 9.46 12.95 2.64
N ILE A 136 9.30 12.34 1.46
CA ILE A 136 10.16 11.28 0.93
C ILE A 136 10.84 11.82 -0.32
N ASP A 137 12.14 12.13 -0.24
CA ASP A 137 12.90 12.79 -1.32
C ASP A 137 12.66 12.16 -2.71
N TRP A 138 12.74 10.83 -2.81
CA TRP A 138 12.55 10.09 -4.07
C TRP A 138 11.16 10.23 -4.67
N LEU A 139 10.14 10.38 -3.84
CA LEU A 139 8.75 10.46 -4.27
C LEU A 139 8.22 11.89 -4.30
N SER A 140 8.96 12.85 -3.74
CA SER A 140 8.51 14.23 -3.53
C SER A 140 8.10 14.93 -4.83
N GLY A 141 8.73 14.57 -5.95
CA GLY A 141 8.48 15.10 -7.28
C GLY A 141 7.34 14.44 -8.06
N ASN A 142 6.82 13.29 -7.60
CA ASN A 142 5.76 12.58 -8.34
C ASN A 142 4.49 13.46 -8.45
N GLU A 143 3.75 13.30 -9.53
CA GLU A 143 2.45 13.93 -9.73
C GLU A 143 1.32 13.07 -9.19
N GLN A 144 1.48 11.75 -9.24
CA GLN A 144 0.53 10.75 -8.79
C GLN A 144 0.73 10.40 -7.31
N ASP A 145 -0.36 9.94 -6.68
CA ASP A 145 -0.31 9.33 -5.35
C ASP A 145 0.14 7.85 -5.40
N TRP A 146 0.46 7.33 -6.58
CA TRP A 146 0.72 5.91 -6.80
C TRP A 146 2.16 5.67 -7.24
N PHE A 147 2.76 4.63 -6.69
CA PHE A 147 4.05 4.12 -7.14
C PHE A 147 4.03 2.60 -7.19
N TYR A 148 4.82 2.06 -8.11
CA TYR A 148 5.12 0.66 -8.23
C TYR A 148 6.57 0.41 -7.83
N TYR A 149 6.83 -0.77 -7.30
CA TYR A 149 8.18 -1.28 -7.10
C TYR A 149 8.28 -2.68 -7.66
N ASP A 150 9.41 -2.98 -8.31
CA ASP A 150 9.89 -4.34 -8.46
C ASP A 150 11.39 -4.45 -8.13
N SER A 151 11.84 -5.68 -7.90
CA SER A 151 13.21 -5.96 -7.47
C SER A 151 14.29 -5.63 -8.52
N VAL A 152 13.93 -5.50 -9.79
CA VAL A 152 14.83 -5.28 -10.92
C VAL A 152 14.87 -3.80 -11.33
N ALA A 153 13.71 -3.16 -11.47
CA ALA A 153 13.58 -1.78 -11.93
C ALA A 153 13.57 -0.75 -10.78
N GLY A 154 13.34 -1.20 -9.54
CA GLY A 154 13.21 -0.30 -8.39
C GLY A 154 11.85 0.40 -8.38
N VAL A 155 11.81 1.63 -7.87
CA VAL A 155 10.57 2.38 -7.67
C VAL A 155 10.24 3.25 -8.87
N LEU A 156 9.01 3.13 -9.38
CA LEU A 156 8.47 3.86 -10.50
C LEU A 156 7.19 4.59 -10.10
N GLU A 157 7.02 5.83 -10.55
CA GLU A 157 5.71 6.47 -10.51
C GLU A 157 4.76 5.76 -11.47
N VAL A 158 3.53 5.51 -11.01
CA VAL A 158 2.48 4.91 -11.83
C VAL A 158 1.19 5.69 -11.69
N LYS A 159 0.28 5.50 -12.65
CA LYS A 159 -1.05 6.10 -12.62
C LYS A 159 -2.13 5.03 -12.84
N PRO A 160 -3.24 5.10 -12.10
CA PRO A 160 -4.43 4.31 -12.42
C PRO A 160 -5.03 4.80 -13.75
N LEU A 161 -5.36 3.87 -14.62
CA LEU A 161 -5.99 4.10 -15.92
C LEU A 161 -7.49 3.83 -15.78
N ARG A 162 -8.31 4.72 -16.35
CA ARG A 162 -9.77 4.63 -16.31
C ARG A 162 -10.33 3.75 -17.42
#